data_AF-A0A9D5PYF0-F1
#
_entry.id   AF-A0A9D5PYF0-F1
#
_cell.length_a   1.000
_cell.length_b   1.000
_cell.length_c   1.000
_cell.angle_alpha   90.00
_cell.angle_beta   90.00
_cell.angle_gamma   90.00
#
_symmetry.space_group_name_H-M   'P 1'
#
loop_
_entity.id
_entity.type
_entity.pdbx_description
1 polymer ?
#
loop_
_entity_poly.entity_id
_entity_poly.type
_entity_poly.pdbx_seq_one_letter_code
_entity_poly.pdbx_strand_id
1 'polypeptide(L)'
;MLYYSKNGKSKIVHFVSCRHRKAMLLQNLGSFNTLAEAKRAGYRLCKHCDPLARFYRCELKNVSKFCKSHHMSQRLQGGAICLNTPYSGWQLVCGDEGEILLYHRNRWELKRDSKSAVKGFHHQNMQCDSLLEYCEYIVKHDKYRRENPEKKPPKWEHKPPKKGTNAWRAEHKREAKRDRRRAIANVFKLFAQLEAARA
;
A
#
# COMPACT_ATOMS: atom_id res chain seq x y z
N MET A 1 -6.93 13.82 15.64
CA MET A 1 -6.06 14.88 16.22
C MET A 1 -5.18 14.31 17.32
N LEU A 2 -3.90 14.71 17.34
CA LEU A 2 -2.88 14.31 18.30
C LEU A 2 -2.32 15.54 19.03
N TYR A 3 -1.88 15.37 20.27
CA TYR A 3 -1.37 16.46 21.10
C TYR A 3 0.04 16.19 21.62
N TYR A 4 0.84 17.24 21.78
CA TYR A 4 2.16 17.19 22.41
C TYR A 4 2.38 18.40 23.31
N SER A 5 3.36 18.30 24.21
CA SER A 5 3.79 19.43 25.04
C SER A 5 4.81 20.26 24.29
N LYS A 6 4.58 21.57 24.16
CA LYS A 6 5.53 22.54 23.60
C LYS A 6 6.79 22.68 24.46
N ASN A 7 6.65 22.49 25.77
CA ASN A 7 7.75 22.63 26.73
C ASN A 7 8.55 21.32 26.88
N GLY A 8 8.03 20.22 26.35
CA GLY A 8 8.67 18.91 26.42
C GLY A 8 9.81 18.80 25.41
N LYS A 9 11.03 18.53 25.90
CA LYS A 9 12.16 18.16 25.03
C LYS A 9 11.95 16.82 24.32
N SER A 10 11.12 15.96 24.90
CA SER A 10 10.78 14.65 24.35
C SER A 10 9.74 14.80 23.24
N LYS A 11 10.10 14.46 21.99
CA LYS A 11 9.20 14.46 20.83
C LYS A 11 8.15 13.34 20.92
N ILE A 12 7.18 13.49 21.82
CA ILE A 12 6.13 12.51 22.11
C ILE A 12 4.77 13.12 21.82
N VAL A 13 3.94 12.38 21.09
CA VAL A 13 2.53 12.71 20.84
C VAL A 13 1.59 11.75 21.56
N HIS A 14 0.41 12.26 21.86
CA HIS A 14 -0.63 11.60 22.62
C HIS A 14 -1.98 11.69 21.90
N PHE A 15 -2.77 10.64 21.98
CA PHE A 15 -4.19 10.71 21.64
C PHE A 15 -4.97 11.52 22.67
N VAL A 16 -6.15 12.00 22.26
CA VAL A 16 -7.06 12.81 23.10
C VAL A 16 -7.43 12.08 24.40
N SER A 17 -7.57 10.75 24.34
CA SER A 17 -7.93 9.90 25.48
C SER A 17 -6.78 9.65 26.46
N CYS A 18 -5.54 10.02 26.13
CA CYS A 18 -4.36 9.70 26.95
C CYS A 18 -4.36 10.43 28.30
N ARG A 19 -4.06 9.70 29.39
CA ARG A 19 -3.89 10.29 30.74
C ARG A 19 -2.85 11.40 30.77
N HIS A 20 -1.70 11.21 30.11
CA HIS A 20 -0.64 12.23 30.06
C HIS A 20 -1.09 13.50 29.35
N ARG A 21 -1.87 13.37 28.27
CA ARG A 21 -2.48 14.53 27.59
C ARG A 21 -3.45 15.26 28.52
N LYS A 22 -4.29 14.53 29.25
CA LYS A 22 -5.27 15.13 30.18
C LYS A 22 -4.61 15.91 31.32
N ALA A 23 -3.40 15.54 31.71
CA ALA A 23 -2.62 16.24 32.73
C ALA A 23 -1.85 17.47 32.21
N MET A 24 -1.81 17.71 30.89
CA MET A 24 -1.12 18.86 30.32
C MET A 24 -1.98 20.13 30.38
N LEU A 25 -1.34 21.26 30.71
CA LEU A 25 -1.97 22.58 30.63
C LEU A 25 -2.22 22.99 29.18
N LEU A 26 -3.42 23.50 28.89
CA LEU A 26 -3.86 23.89 27.54
C LEU A 26 -2.90 24.88 26.85
N GLN A 27 -2.37 25.85 27.61
CA GLN A 27 -1.42 26.86 27.11
C GLN A 27 -0.11 26.26 26.55
N ASN A 28 0.29 25.09 27.05
CA ASN A 28 1.54 24.42 26.67
C ASN A 28 1.30 23.33 25.61
N LEU A 29 0.11 23.26 25.02
CA LEU A 29 -0.28 22.20 24.10
C LEU A 29 -0.03 22.61 22.65
N GLY A 30 0.64 21.74 21.89
CA GLY A 30 0.65 21.75 20.44
C GLY A 30 -0.16 20.58 19.89
N SER A 31 -0.52 20.63 18.61
CA SER A 31 -1.31 19.57 17.96
C SER A 31 -0.80 19.21 16.57
N PHE A 32 -1.15 18.00 16.15
CA PHE A 32 -1.06 17.51 14.77
C PHE A 32 -2.41 16.94 14.35
N ASN A 33 -2.73 17.01 13.05
CA ASN A 33 -3.98 16.44 12.55
C ASN A 33 -3.86 14.93 12.42
N THR A 34 -2.73 14.47 11.87
CA THR A 34 -2.45 13.05 11.57
C THR A 34 -1.18 12.55 12.24
N LEU A 35 -1.11 11.24 12.45
CA LEU A 35 0.08 10.57 12.98
C LEU A 35 1.24 10.63 11.97
N ALA A 36 0.92 10.64 10.68
CA ALA A 36 1.91 10.78 9.61
C ALA A 36 2.64 12.15 9.67
N GLU A 37 1.92 13.24 9.94
CA GLU A 37 2.51 14.56 10.19
C GLU A 37 3.44 14.54 11.40
N ALA A 38 2.96 14.01 12.52
CA ALA A 38 3.75 13.89 13.74
C ALA A 38 5.05 13.11 13.51
N LYS A 39 4.98 11.96 12.82
CA LYS A 39 6.15 11.14 12.46
C LYS A 39 7.13 11.89 11.57
N ARG A 40 6.66 12.65 10.57
CA ARG A 40 7.51 13.48 9.71
C ARG A 40 8.23 14.59 10.50
N ALA A 41 7.59 15.14 11.52
CA ALA A 41 8.20 16.10 12.45
C ALA A 41 9.17 15.44 13.48
N GLY A 42 9.33 14.11 13.42
CA GLY A 42 10.18 13.33 14.31
C GLY A 42 9.56 13.00 15.66
N TYR A 43 8.24 13.13 15.78
CA TYR A 43 7.51 12.72 16.99
C TYR A 43 7.15 11.23 16.93
N ARG A 44 7.11 10.61 18.11
CA ARG A 44 6.66 9.23 18.32
C ARG A 44 5.48 9.16 19.26
N LEU A 45 4.68 8.10 19.16
CA LEU A 45 3.57 7.90 20.10
C LEU A 45 4.09 7.66 21.52
N CYS A 46 3.33 8.17 22.49
CA CYS A 46 3.50 7.81 23.88
C CYS A 46 3.40 6.28 24.04
N LYS A 47 4.18 5.70 24.97
CA LYS A 47 4.16 4.25 25.26
C LYS A 47 2.77 3.69 25.59
N HIS A 48 1.86 4.52 26.11
CA HIS A 48 0.48 4.14 26.39
C HIS A 48 -0.47 4.35 25.20
N CYS A 49 -0.12 5.26 24.30
CA CYS A 49 -0.86 5.53 23.08
C CYS A 49 -0.40 4.64 21.93
N ASP A 50 0.70 3.90 22.06
CA ASP A 50 1.20 3.01 21.03
C ASP A 50 0.66 1.58 21.26
N PRO A 51 -0.48 1.21 20.64
CA PRO A 51 -1.05 -0.13 20.81
C PRO A 51 -0.11 -1.20 20.25
N LEU A 52 0.64 -0.90 19.19
CA LEU A 52 1.55 -1.84 18.54
C LEU A 52 2.75 -2.16 19.44
N ALA A 53 3.38 -1.15 20.03
CA ALA A 53 4.49 -1.38 20.95
C ALA A 53 4.05 -2.13 22.22
N ARG A 54 2.79 -1.97 22.65
CA ARG A 54 2.20 -2.76 23.73
C ARG A 54 1.97 -4.20 23.30
N PHE A 55 1.24 -4.42 22.20
CA PHE A 55 0.95 -5.75 21.64
C PHE A 55 2.23 -6.53 21.41
N TYR A 56 3.18 -5.93 20.69
CA TYR A 56 4.44 -6.58 20.38
C TYR A 56 5.20 -7.00 21.64
N ARG A 57 5.20 -6.18 22.71
CA ARG A 57 5.92 -6.50 23.95
C ARG A 57 5.24 -7.57 24.77
N CYS A 58 3.91 -7.49 24.92
CA CYS A 58 3.13 -8.42 25.74
C CYS A 58 3.03 -9.79 25.08
N GLU A 59 2.90 -9.84 23.75
CA GLU A 59 2.67 -11.09 23.01
C GLU A 59 3.94 -11.65 22.35
N LEU A 60 5.10 -10.98 22.49
CA LEU A 60 6.32 -11.30 21.74
C LEU A 60 6.68 -12.78 21.80
N LYS A 61 6.57 -13.39 22.98
CA LYS A 61 6.98 -14.77 23.21
C LYS A 61 6.09 -15.75 22.43
N ASN A 62 4.77 -15.56 22.50
CA ASN A 62 3.80 -16.43 21.84
C ASN A 62 3.87 -16.25 20.32
N VAL A 63 3.89 -15.00 19.86
CA VAL A 63 4.02 -14.66 18.44
C VAL A 63 5.34 -15.18 17.88
N SER A 64 6.45 -15.07 18.62
CA SER A 64 7.72 -15.60 18.15
C SER A 64 7.75 -17.12 18.04
N LYS A 65 7.08 -17.83 18.96
CA LYS A 65 6.91 -19.28 18.85
C LYS A 65 6.07 -19.64 17.62
N PHE A 66 4.94 -18.97 17.43
CA PHE A 66 4.06 -19.17 16.29
C PHE A 66 4.78 -18.91 14.96
N CYS A 67 5.44 -17.75 14.83
CA CYS A 67 6.16 -17.38 13.61
C CYS A 67 7.25 -18.40 13.26
N LYS A 68 8.00 -18.90 14.26
CA LYS A 68 8.98 -19.97 14.04
C LYS A 68 8.33 -21.25 13.49
N SER A 69 7.21 -21.69 14.05
CA SER A 69 6.50 -22.89 13.60
C SER A 69 5.89 -22.75 12.19
N HIS A 70 5.60 -21.52 11.75
CA HIS A 70 4.96 -21.24 10.46
C HIS A 70 5.91 -20.62 9.42
N HIS A 71 7.23 -20.64 9.67
CA HIS A 71 8.25 -20.03 8.80
C HIS A 71 7.99 -18.54 8.48
N MET A 72 7.43 -17.82 9.45
CA MET A 72 7.20 -16.39 9.37
C MET A 72 8.29 -15.63 10.12
N SER A 73 8.50 -14.38 9.71
CA SER A 73 9.37 -13.44 10.42
C SER A 73 8.57 -12.24 10.91
N GLN A 74 8.92 -11.77 12.11
CA GLN A 74 8.27 -10.65 12.78
C GLN A 74 9.31 -9.64 13.23
N ARG A 75 9.06 -8.35 12.98
CA ARG A 75 9.96 -7.26 13.36
C ARG A 75 9.18 -5.98 13.68
N LEU A 76 9.49 -5.32 14.79
CA LEU A 76 9.04 -3.96 15.04
C LEU A 76 10.02 -2.97 14.40
N GLN A 77 9.58 -2.20 13.41
CA GLN A 77 10.41 -1.23 12.70
C GLN A 77 9.60 0.04 12.39
N GLY A 78 10.16 1.21 12.71
CA GLY A 78 9.53 2.50 12.36
C GLY A 78 8.14 2.74 12.99
N GLY A 79 7.84 2.11 14.13
CA GLY A 79 6.50 2.16 14.74
C GLY A 79 5.44 1.39 13.96
N ALA A 80 5.85 0.36 13.21
CA ALA A 80 5.00 -0.63 12.57
C ALA A 80 5.52 -2.03 12.89
N ILE A 81 4.63 -3.02 12.98
CA ILE A 81 5.01 -4.43 13.10
C ILE A 81 4.99 -5.01 11.70
N CYS A 82 6.15 -5.40 11.19
CA CYS A 82 6.29 -6.09 9.92
C CYS A 82 6.20 -7.60 10.15
N LEU A 83 5.32 -8.26 9.40
CA LEU A 83 5.16 -9.70 9.39
C LEU A 83 5.40 -10.18 7.95
N ASN A 84 6.39 -11.04 7.74
CA ASN A 84 6.64 -11.60 6.41
C ASN A 84 6.53 -13.11 6.47
N THR A 85 5.82 -13.67 5.51
CA THR A 85 5.83 -15.10 5.22
C THR A 85 6.70 -15.34 4.00
N PRO A 86 6.94 -16.60 3.60
CA PRO A 86 7.60 -16.91 2.34
C PRO A 86 6.81 -16.43 1.10
N TYR A 87 5.53 -16.10 1.25
CA TYR A 87 4.61 -15.82 0.13
C TYR A 87 4.18 -14.36 0.05
N SER A 88 4.12 -13.66 1.18
CA SER A 88 3.53 -12.33 1.28
C SER A 88 4.18 -11.49 2.39
N GLY A 89 4.11 -10.18 2.22
CA GLY A 89 4.60 -9.20 3.20
C GLY A 89 3.43 -8.42 3.80
N TRP A 90 3.47 -8.21 5.11
CA TRP A 90 2.41 -7.55 5.85
C TRP A 90 2.97 -6.52 6.82
N GLN A 91 2.18 -5.48 7.09
CA GLN A 91 2.49 -4.46 8.07
C GLN A 91 1.26 -4.11 8.90
N LEU A 92 1.42 -4.12 10.22
CA LEU A 92 0.47 -3.54 11.15
C LEU A 92 0.93 -2.12 11.47
N VAL A 93 0.04 -1.16 11.27
CA VAL A 93 0.28 0.27 11.49
C VAL A 93 -0.79 0.83 12.40
N CYS A 94 -0.41 1.69 13.35
CA CYS A 94 -1.37 2.42 14.16
C CYS A 94 -1.97 3.56 13.33
N GLY A 95 -3.29 3.61 13.28
CA GLY A 95 -4.04 4.69 12.63
C GLY A 95 -4.11 5.96 13.47
N ASP A 96 -4.89 6.92 12.97
CA ASP A 96 -4.96 8.27 13.55
C ASP A 96 -5.87 8.36 14.78
N GLU A 97 -6.69 7.33 15.03
CA GLU A 97 -7.56 7.21 16.22
C GLU A 97 -7.02 6.20 17.24
N GLY A 98 -5.91 5.54 16.92
CA GLY A 98 -5.31 4.49 17.75
C GLY A 98 -5.76 3.08 17.39
N GLU A 99 -6.53 2.94 16.31
CA GLU A 99 -6.88 1.66 15.70
C GLU A 99 -5.65 1.00 15.09
N ILE A 100 -5.70 -0.32 14.95
CA ILE A 100 -4.67 -1.10 14.27
C ILE A 100 -5.15 -1.39 12.86
N LEU A 101 -4.36 -0.99 11.87
CA LEU A 101 -4.64 -1.18 10.45
C LEU A 101 -3.68 -2.22 9.90
N LEU A 102 -4.24 -3.24 9.23
CA LEU A 102 -3.47 -4.28 8.56
C LEU A 102 -3.25 -3.90 7.10
N TYR A 103 -1.99 -3.96 6.66
CA TYR A 103 -1.57 -3.69 5.29
C TYR A 103 -0.95 -4.94 4.68
N HIS A 104 -1.35 -5.27 3.46
CA HIS A 104 -0.87 -6.42 2.70
C HIS A 104 -0.12 -5.98 1.45
N ARG A 105 0.99 -6.64 1.14
CA ARG A 105 1.76 -6.41 -0.09
C ARG A 105 1.41 -7.47 -1.13
N ASN A 106 0.81 -7.03 -2.24
CA ASN A 106 0.52 -7.91 -3.36
C ASN A 106 1.79 -8.35 -4.08
N ARG A 107 1.69 -9.48 -4.78
CA ARG A 107 2.73 -9.97 -5.70
C ARG A 107 2.94 -9.04 -6.90
N TRP A 108 1.88 -8.33 -7.31
CA TRP A 108 1.90 -7.35 -8.40
C TRP A 108 1.46 -6.00 -7.87
N GLU A 109 2.23 -4.94 -8.15
CA GLU A 109 1.82 -3.59 -7.81
C GLU A 109 0.60 -3.18 -8.65
N LEU A 110 -0.53 -3.01 -7.99
CA LEU A 110 -1.74 -2.50 -8.61
C LEU A 110 -1.76 -0.98 -8.50
N LYS A 111 -2.46 -0.29 -9.43
CA LYS A 111 -2.66 1.17 -9.36
C LYS A 111 -3.37 1.64 -8.08
N ARG A 112 -4.03 0.74 -7.34
CA ARG A 112 -4.61 1.04 -6.02
C ARG A 112 -3.56 1.03 -4.90
N ASP A 113 -2.49 0.27 -5.05
CA ASP A 113 -1.42 0.14 -4.06
C ASP A 113 -0.58 1.43 -3.99
N SER A 114 -0.52 2.20 -5.08
CA SER A 114 0.14 3.52 -5.11
C SER A 114 -0.65 4.63 -4.39
N LYS A 115 -1.95 4.43 -4.13
CA LYS A 115 -2.81 5.39 -3.40
C LYS A 115 -2.89 5.10 -1.91
N SER A 116 -2.31 4.00 -1.46
CA SER A 116 -2.38 3.58 -0.06
C SER A 116 -1.44 4.39 0.81
N ALA A 117 -1.80 4.57 2.09
CA ALA A 117 -0.98 5.33 3.04
C ALA A 117 0.42 4.70 3.23
N VAL A 118 0.51 3.38 3.08
CA VAL A 118 1.76 2.63 3.08
C VAL A 118 2.11 2.28 1.63
N LYS A 119 3.21 2.85 1.11
CA LYS A 119 3.63 2.67 -0.28
C LYS A 119 3.87 1.18 -0.62
N GLY A 120 3.17 0.69 -1.64
CA GLY A 120 3.32 -0.70 -2.12
C GLY A 120 2.54 -1.74 -1.31
N PHE A 121 1.74 -1.29 -0.34
CA PHE A 121 0.79 -2.13 0.39
C PHE A 121 -0.63 -1.64 0.13
N HIS A 122 -1.63 -2.49 0.34
CA HIS A 122 -3.04 -2.09 0.39
C HIS A 122 -3.63 -2.39 1.76
N HIS A 123 -4.60 -1.58 2.16
CA HIS A 123 -5.32 -1.79 3.40
C HIS A 123 -6.20 -3.05 3.30
N GLN A 124 -5.95 -4.00 4.20
CA GLN A 124 -6.78 -5.18 4.39
C GLN A 124 -7.82 -4.86 5.46
N ASN A 125 -9.10 -4.88 5.09
CA ASN A 125 -10.18 -4.58 6.03
C ASN A 125 -10.40 -5.78 6.98
N MET A 126 -9.60 -5.83 8.04
CA MET A 126 -9.66 -6.84 9.08
C MET A 126 -9.14 -6.22 10.38
N GLN A 127 -9.88 -6.43 11.47
CA GLN A 127 -9.46 -6.06 12.81
C GLN A 127 -9.47 -7.31 13.69
N CYS A 128 -8.37 -7.50 14.41
CA CYS A 128 -8.18 -8.56 15.39
C CYS A 128 -7.76 -7.95 16.73
N ASP A 129 -8.07 -8.66 17.81
CA ASP A 129 -7.84 -8.18 19.17
C ASP A 129 -6.42 -8.50 19.68
N SER A 130 -5.75 -9.46 19.05
CA SER A 130 -4.40 -9.90 19.40
C SER A 130 -3.46 -9.95 18.20
N LEU A 131 -2.15 -9.80 18.46
CA LEU A 131 -1.13 -9.96 17.43
C LEU A 131 -1.08 -11.41 16.91
N LEU A 132 -1.39 -12.38 17.77
CA LEU A 132 -1.47 -13.79 17.38
C LEU A 132 -2.58 -14.04 16.35
N GLU A 133 -3.78 -13.49 16.55
CA GLU A 133 -4.89 -13.62 15.59
C GLU A 133 -4.54 -13.05 14.21
N TYR A 134 -3.83 -11.91 14.16
CA TYR A 134 -3.31 -11.39 12.89
C TYR A 134 -2.36 -12.40 12.21
N CYS A 135 -1.49 -13.06 12.97
CA CYS A 135 -0.59 -14.07 12.43
C CYS A 135 -1.35 -15.28 11.89
N GLU A 136 -2.35 -15.77 12.62
CA GLU A 136 -3.22 -16.87 12.19
C GLU A 136 -4.00 -16.52 10.93
N TYR A 137 -4.55 -15.32 10.86
CA TYR A 137 -5.23 -14.80 9.68
C TYR A 137 -4.28 -14.80 8.48
N ILE A 138 -3.06 -14.29 8.63
CA ILE A 138 -2.07 -14.24 7.55
C ILE A 138 -1.75 -15.65 7.02
N VAL A 139 -1.55 -16.63 7.90
CA VAL A 139 -1.28 -18.02 7.49
C VAL A 139 -2.47 -18.60 6.72
N LYS A 140 -3.70 -18.40 7.20
CA LYS A 140 -4.91 -18.86 6.51
C LYS A 140 -5.07 -18.17 5.16
N HIS A 141 -4.84 -16.88 5.10
CA HIS A 141 -4.89 -16.08 3.88
C HIS A 141 -3.87 -16.60 2.85
N ASP A 142 -2.61 -16.81 3.24
CA ASP A 142 -1.58 -17.31 2.34
C ASP A 142 -1.87 -18.72 1.82
N LYS A 143 -2.41 -19.60 2.68
CA LYS A 143 -2.87 -20.92 2.25
C LYS A 143 -3.95 -20.80 1.18
N TYR A 144 -4.98 -19.99 1.44
CA TYR A 144 -6.06 -19.74 0.48
C TYR A 144 -5.53 -19.18 -0.85
N ARG A 145 -4.58 -18.24 -0.82
CA ARG A 145 -3.98 -17.63 -2.02
C ARG A 145 -3.14 -18.60 -2.84
N ARG A 146 -2.55 -19.59 -2.20
CA ARG A 146 -1.82 -20.68 -2.88
C ARG A 146 -2.78 -21.61 -3.59
N GLU A 147 -3.88 -21.97 -2.91
CA GLU A 147 -4.94 -22.84 -3.45
C GLU A 147 -5.78 -22.11 -4.52
N ASN A 148 -5.86 -20.78 -4.45
CA ASN A 148 -6.60 -19.93 -5.37
C ASN A 148 -5.70 -18.83 -5.96
N PRO A 149 -4.80 -19.17 -6.90
CA PRO A 149 -3.92 -18.19 -7.52
C PRO A 149 -4.73 -17.09 -8.21
N GLU A 150 -4.38 -15.83 -7.95
CA GLU A 150 -4.97 -14.71 -8.68
C GLU A 150 -4.71 -14.86 -10.17
N LYS A 151 -5.79 -15.09 -10.92
CA LYS A 151 -5.75 -14.93 -12.36
C LYS A 151 -5.52 -13.46 -12.63
N LYS A 152 -4.53 -13.13 -13.48
CA LYS A 152 -4.40 -11.76 -13.99
C LYS A 152 -5.78 -11.35 -14.51
N PRO A 153 -6.30 -10.16 -14.15
CA PRO A 153 -7.53 -9.69 -14.75
C PRO A 153 -7.34 -9.78 -16.27
N PRO A 154 -8.26 -10.40 -17.01
CA PRO A 154 -8.14 -10.47 -18.46
C PRO A 154 -7.89 -9.05 -18.96
N LYS A 155 -6.90 -8.88 -19.86
CA LYS A 155 -6.77 -7.62 -20.58
C LYS A 155 -8.14 -7.35 -21.16
N TRP A 156 -8.73 -6.21 -20.82
CA TRP A 156 -10.02 -5.83 -21.37
C TRP A 156 -9.86 -5.81 -22.89
N GLU A 157 -10.34 -6.85 -23.56
CA GLU A 157 -10.43 -6.84 -25.01
C GLU A 157 -11.43 -5.75 -25.33
N HIS A 158 -10.95 -4.62 -25.85
CA HIS A 158 -11.82 -3.60 -26.40
C HIS A 158 -12.61 -4.26 -27.51
N LYS A 159 -13.88 -4.59 -27.24
CA LYS A 159 -14.78 -5.05 -28.29
C LYS A 159 -14.78 -3.96 -29.36
N PRO A 160 -14.58 -4.31 -30.64
CA PRO A 160 -14.60 -3.32 -31.70
C PRO A 160 -15.92 -2.55 -31.63
N PRO A 161 -15.89 -1.21 -31.80
CA PRO A 161 -17.09 -0.39 -31.74
C PRO A 161 -18.10 -0.90 -32.77
N LYS A 162 -19.37 -0.95 -32.37
CA LYS A 162 -20.45 -1.42 -33.25
C LYS A 162 -20.54 -0.54 -34.49
N LYS A 163 -20.67 -1.18 -35.67
CA LYS A 163 -20.84 -0.52 -36.97
C LYS A 163 -21.99 0.50 -36.91
N GLY A 164 -21.76 1.70 -37.45
CA GLY A 164 -22.74 2.80 -37.45
C GLY A 164 -22.60 3.80 -36.29
N THR A 165 -21.91 3.44 -35.21
CA THR A 165 -21.66 4.37 -34.09
C THR A 165 -20.65 5.47 -34.47
N ASN A 166 -20.71 6.61 -33.77
CA ASN A 166 -19.71 7.68 -33.92
C ASN A 166 -18.29 7.18 -33.61
N ALA A 167 -18.16 6.27 -32.63
CA ALA A 167 -16.89 5.64 -32.28
C ALA A 167 -16.32 4.78 -33.43
N TRP A 168 -17.16 3.97 -34.08
CA TRP A 168 -16.76 3.17 -35.25
C TRP A 168 -16.30 4.04 -36.43
N ARG A 169 -17.03 5.12 -36.73
CA ARG A 169 -16.63 6.08 -37.78
C ARG A 169 -15.30 6.76 -37.46
N ALA A 170 -15.10 7.16 -36.19
CA ALA A 170 -13.87 7.79 -35.75
C ALA A 170 -12.66 6.83 -35.82
N GLU A 171 -12.86 5.55 -35.50
CA GLU A 171 -11.82 4.53 -35.60
C GLU A 171 -11.43 4.25 -37.05
N HIS A 172 -12.39 4.02 -37.95
CA HIS A 172 -12.09 3.84 -39.38
C HIS A 172 -11.40 5.06 -40.00
N LYS A 173 -11.77 6.28 -39.60
CA LYS A 173 -11.07 7.49 -40.06
C LYS A 173 -9.62 7.54 -39.57
N ARG A 174 -9.35 7.06 -38.34
CA ARG A 174 -7.99 6.96 -37.79
C ARG A 174 -7.19 5.87 -38.51
N GLU A 175 -7.81 4.73 -38.81
CA GLU A 175 -7.20 3.62 -39.53
C GLU A 175 -6.80 4.03 -40.95
N ALA A 176 -7.73 4.62 -41.72
CA ALA A 176 -7.42 5.17 -43.04
C ALA A 176 -6.27 6.20 -43.02
N LYS A 177 -6.17 7.02 -41.96
CA LYS A 177 -5.05 7.95 -41.79
C LYS A 177 -3.73 7.22 -41.51
N ARG A 178 -3.75 6.12 -40.74
CA ARG A 178 -2.56 5.29 -40.50
C ARG A 178 -2.12 4.59 -41.78
N ASP A 179 -3.06 4.04 -42.55
CA ASP A 179 -2.77 3.36 -43.81
C ASP A 179 -2.18 4.32 -44.82
N ARG A 180 -2.74 5.53 -44.94
CA ARG A 180 -2.15 6.58 -45.78
C ARG A 180 -0.71 6.90 -45.37
N ARG A 181 -0.43 7.05 -44.07
CA ARG A 181 0.93 7.29 -43.57
C ARG A 181 1.87 6.12 -43.87
N ARG A 182 1.39 4.89 -43.71
CA ARG A 182 2.16 3.67 -44.00
C ARG A 182 2.45 3.54 -45.49
N ALA A 183 1.48 3.84 -46.35
CA ALA A 183 1.67 3.84 -47.80
C ALA A 183 2.74 4.87 -48.22
N ILE A 184 2.66 6.10 -47.68
CA ILE A 184 3.68 7.13 -47.93
C ILE A 184 5.07 6.66 -47.47
N ALA A 185 5.17 6.12 -46.25
CA ALA A 185 6.44 5.59 -45.73
C ALA A 185 7.00 4.44 -46.59
N ASN A 186 6.13 3.57 -47.10
CA ASN A 186 6.54 2.49 -48.01
C ASN A 186 7.08 3.04 -49.34
N VAL A 187 6.46 4.08 -49.91
CA VAL A 187 6.95 4.72 -51.14
C VAL A 187 8.34 5.32 -50.93
N PHE A 188 8.56 6.05 -49.82
CA PHE A 188 9.89 6.58 -49.50
C PHE A 188 10.93 5.47 -49.30
N LYS A 189 10.53 4.36 -48.68
CA LYS A 189 11.40 3.19 -48.54
C LYS A 189 11.79 2.60 -49.89
N LEU A 190 10.85 2.52 -50.84
CA LEU A 190 11.14 2.04 -52.20
C LEU A 190 12.09 2.98 -52.95
N PHE A 191 11.91 4.30 -52.84
CA PHE A 191 12.85 5.25 -53.44
C PHE A 191 14.26 5.08 -52.86
N ALA A 192 14.40 4.99 -51.54
CA ALA A 192 15.71 4.76 -50.92
C ALA A 192 16.38 3.45 -51.39
N GLN A 193 15.60 2.39 -51.62
CA GLN A 193 16.12 1.12 -52.15
C GLN A 193 16.59 1.25 -53.61
N LEU A 194 15.87 2.00 -54.44
CA LEU A 194 16.25 2.24 -55.84
C LEU A 194 17.47 3.14 -55.97
N GLU A 195 17.60 4.16 -55.12
CA GLU A 195 18.79 5.00 -55.04
C GLU A 195 20.01 4.20 -54.59
N ALA A 196 19.85 3.35 -53.57
CA ALA A 196 20.91 2.47 -53.10
C ALA A 196 21.34 1.41 -54.15
N ALA A 197 20.44 1.00 -55.04
CA ALA A 197 20.75 0.07 -56.12
C ALA A 197 21.39 0.74 -57.35
N ARG A 198 21.43 2.07 -57.41
CA ARG A 198 22.05 2.87 -58.48
C ARG A 198 23.45 3.38 -58.13
N ALA A 199 23.85 3.30 -56.87
CA ALA A 199 25.19 3.60 -56.37
C ALA A 199 26.07 2.35 -56.43
#